data_AF-R7BKG5-F1
#
_entry.id   AF-R7BKG5-F1
#
_cell.length_a   1.000
_cell.length_b   1.000
_cell.length_c   1.000
_cell.angle_alpha   90.00
_cell.angle_beta   90.00
_cell.angle_gamma   90.00
#
_symmetry.space_group_name_H-M   'P 1'
#
loop_
_entity.id
_entity.type
_entity.pdbx_description
1 polymer ?
#
loop_
_entity_poly.entity_id
_entity_poly.type
_entity_poly.pdbx_seq_one_letter_code
_entity_poly.pdbx_strand_id
1 'polypeptide(L)'
;MNRLILFSPVGGTDPISLTNYHDGSLLHICRHYRPNKVIMYMSKEMLDYQEKDDRYMYCLSRLDKLQNRDTEYEIIERRELKKVHEFDYFYQDFRNIIKGIYDNLDDTDTLLINISSGTPAMKSGLLVLQTLGEFPAKMIQVATPEKGINEHIHKQYDVESLWELDEDNQDGADNRCSEVRCPTLSKIKKEEIIKKHISVYDYQAALDAADSLTNEENSQYRDLIYLAYRRLLLDFSEVDKMIQKTGFKCLPVITSSDRKYFEYALNIDIRLRKKEYVDFIRSITPLVVDLFELILKEQCKIDINKYCDTYKANGTTARKWSMSKLNDSAVLEKLNQYFGTNGESFKGKNIYSIHLKVLIDSFSQDNKLKKLIGDVRNVEESIRNLAAHEIVSVTEASIKNITGFSPESIMDMIKKLFDYTGMQVKKAYWNSYDDMNKLILKKLSID
;
A
#
# COMPACT_ATOMS: atom_id res chain seq x y z
N MET A 1 20.54 27.31 5.66
CA MET A 1 20.65 28.35 6.69
C MET A 1 19.61 27.96 7.73
N ASN A 2 19.82 28.07 9.05
CA ASN A 2 18.79 27.61 9.99
C ASN A 2 17.64 28.64 10.10
N ARG A 3 16.97 28.99 9.00
CA ARG A 3 15.92 30.03 9.03
C ARG A 3 14.58 29.43 9.41
N LEU A 4 13.81 30.22 10.14
CA LEU A 4 12.45 29.91 10.53
C LEU A 4 11.50 30.82 9.76
N ILE A 5 10.63 30.24 8.94
CA ILE A 5 9.68 30.96 8.10
C ILE A 5 8.28 30.71 8.65
N LEU A 6 7.49 31.77 8.82
CA LEU A 6 6.08 31.67 9.21
C LEU A 6 5.19 32.01 8.01
N PHE A 7 4.37 31.06 7.58
CA PHE A 7 3.22 31.35 6.73
C PHE A 7 1.96 31.49 7.59
N SER A 8 1.28 32.64 7.51
CA SER A 8 0.11 32.91 8.31
C SER A 8 -1.01 33.57 7.50
N PRO A 9 -2.17 32.91 7.34
CA PRO A 9 -3.42 33.63 7.11
C PRO A 9 -3.64 34.67 8.21
N VAL A 10 -4.28 35.78 7.85
CA VAL A 10 -4.65 36.84 8.79
C VAL A 10 -6.16 36.81 9.01
N GLY A 11 -6.58 36.86 10.27
CA GLY A 11 -8.00 36.86 10.67
C GLY A 11 -8.40 38.12 11.42
N GLY A 12 -9.71 38.29 11.66
CA GLY A 12 -10.25 39.49 12.30
C GLY A 12 -9.88 39.70 13.77
N THR A 13 -9.22 38.73 14.42
CA THR A 13 -8.65 38.87 15.77
C THR A 13 -7.18 39.25 15.77
N ASP A 14 -6.53 39.28 14.60
CA ASP A 14 -5.17 39.79 14.46
C ASP A 14 -5.20 41.32 14.27
N PRO A 15 -4.10 42.03 14.61
CA PRO A 15 -2.94 41.54 15.36
C PRO A 15 -3.18 41.46 16.88
N ILE A 16 -4.13 42.24 17.43
CA ILE A 16 -4.49 42.28 18.87
C ILE A 16 -6.02 42.29 18.96
N SER A 17 -6.58 41.52 19.89
CA SER A 17 -8.02 41.45 20.06
C SER A 17 -8.59 42.67 20.79
N LEU A 18 -9.65 43.27 20.24
CA LEU A 18 -10.38 44.39 20.84
C LEU A 18 -11.08 44.04 22.17
N THR A 19 -11.34 42.76 22.42
CA THR A 19 -12.16 42.33 23.56
C THR A 19 -11.36 42.00 24.80
N ASN A 20 -10.17 41.42 24.61
CA ASN A 20 -9.38 40.87 25.70
C ASN A 20 -7.96 41.43 25.77
N TYR A 21 -7.57 42.33 24.85
CA TYR A 21 -6.28 43.03 24.89
C TYR A 21 -5.07 42.08 24.93
N HIS A 22 -5.18 40.93 24.24
CA HIS A 22 -4.09 39.99 24.03
C HIS A 22 -3.74 39.86 22.55
N ASP A 23 -2.56 39.31 22.29
CA ASP A 23 -2.08 38.96 20.95
C ASP A 23 -3.11 38.09 20.20
N GLY A 24 -3.42 38.54 18.99
CA GLY A 24 -3.93 37.68 17.93
C GLY A 24 -2.88 36.63 17.56
N SER A 25 -3.32 35.57 16.87
CA SER A 25 -2.45 34.40 16.70
C SER A 25 -1.21 34.67 15.83
N LEU A 26 -1.30 35.59 14.87
CA LEU A 26 -0.13 36.04 14.08
C LEU A 26 0.96 36.61 15.00
N LEU A 27 0.59 37.56 15.85
CA LEU A 27 1.52 38.28 16.73
C LEU A 27 2.08 37.36 17.81
N HIS A 28 1.23 36.50 18.38
CA HIS A 28 1.61 35.52 19.42
C HIS A 28 2.66 34.52 18.91
N ILE A 29 2.47 33.99 17.69
CA ILE A 29 3.44 33.07 17.08
C ILE A 29 4.76 33.81 16.83
N CYS A 30 4.72 35.03 16.29
CA CYS A 30 5.92 35.84 16.09
C CYS A 30 6.68 36.08 17.40
N ARG A 31 5.97 36.36 18.50
CA ARG A 31 6.54 36.63 19.83
C ARG A 31 7.33 35.44 20.37
N HIS A 32 6.78 34.23 20.27
CA HIS A 32 7.39 33.04 20.88
C HIS A 32 8.32 32.26 19.94
N TYR A 33 7.98 32.13 18.67
CA TYR A 33 8.78 31.36 17.72
C TYR A 33 9.90 32.19 17.09
N ARG A 34 9.78 33.52 17.08
CA ARG A 34 10.80 34.43 16.57
C ARG A 34 11.23 34.06 15.13
N PRO A 35 10.31 34.02 14.15
CA PRO A 35 10.63 33.69 12.76
C PRO A 35 11.58 34.73 12.13
N ASN A 36 12.41 34.31 11.18
CA ASN A 36 13.25 35.19 10.36
C ASN A 36 12.45 35.86 9.24
N LYS A 37 11.43 35.17 8.73
CA LYS A 37 10.53 35.67 7.68
C LYS A 37 9.09 35.37 8.02
N VAL A 38 8.20 36.32 7.81
CA VAL A 38 6.75 36.19 8.01
C VAL A 38 6.03 36.53 6.71
N ILE A 39 5.29 35.55 6.20
CA ILE A 39 4.49 35.65 4.97
C ILE A 39 3.03 35.69 5.38
N MET A 40 2.42 36.87 5.27
CA MET A 40 1.03 37.14 5.65
C MET A 40 0.12 36.96 4.46
N TYR A 41 -0.88 36.10 4.57
CA TYR A 41 -1.92 35.91 3.57
C TYR A 41 -3.16 36.72 3.95
N MET A 42 -3.46 37.76 3.17
CA MET A 42 -4.52 38.71 3.50
C MET A 42 -5.66 38.67 2.47
N SER A 43 -6.88 38.43 2.97
CA SER A 43 -8.11 38.62 2.20
C SER A 43 -8.38 40.12 1.98
N LYS A 44 -9.35 40.43 1.12
CA LYS A 44 -9.77 41.82 0.88
C LYS A 44 -10.04 42.61 2.17
N GLU A 45 -10.83 42.04 3.08
CA GLU A 45 -11.20 42.72 4.34
C GLU A 45 -9.99 43.03 5.22
N MET A 46 -9.02 42.10 5.28
CA MET A 46 -7.79 42.31 6.05
C MET A 46 -6.90 43.35 5.39
N LEU A 47 -6.84 43.39 4.05
CA LEU A 47 -6.14 44.44 3.31
C LEU A 47 -6.76 45.81 3.54
N ASP A 48 -8.10 45.92 3.53
CA ASP A 48 -8.82 47.17 3.79
C ASP A 48 -8.48 47.71 5.21
N TYR A 49 -8.30 46.83 6.20
CA TYR A 49 -7.83 47.20 7.54
C TYR A 49 -6.36 47.64 7.54
N GLN A 50 -5.48 46.88 6.88
CA GLN A 50 -4.06 47.20 6.78
C GLN A 50 -3.82 48.56 6.10
N GLU A 51 -4.55 48.89 5.04
CA GLU A 51 -4.44 50.19 4.35
C GLU A 51 -4.96 51.36 5.19
N LYS A 52 -5.92 51.10 6.07
CA LYS A 52 -6.57 52.13 6.88
C LYS A 52 -5.68 52.62 8.00
N ASP A 53 -5.00 51.72 8.70
CA ASP A 53 -4.29 52.04 9.95
C ASP A 53 -2.99 51.26 10.15
N ASP A 54 -2.48 50.57 9.12
CA ASP A 54 -1.20 49.84 9.14
C ASP A 54 -1.10 48.77 10.25
N ARG A 55 -2.24 48.33 10.81
CA ARG A 55 -2.25 47.66 12.11
C ARG A 55 -1.34 46.45 12.22
N TYR A 56 -1.25 45.60 11.19
CA TYR A 56 -0.48 44.37 11.28
C TYR A 56 1.02 44.68 11.23
N MET A 57 1.45 45.49 10.27
CA MET A 57 2.85 45.89 10.12
C MET A 57 3.32 46.75 11.29
N TYR A 58 2.45 47.62 11.81
CA TYR A 58 2.71 48.43 13.00
C TYR A 58 3.05 47.55 14.20
N CYS A 59 2.16 46.62 14.57
CA CYS A 59 2.38 45.75 15.74
C CYS A 59 3.60 44.84 15.55
N LEU A 60 3.80 44.28 14.36
CA LEU A 60 4.96 43.44 14.06
C LEU A 60 6.28 44.22 14.18
N SER A 61 6.33 45.45 13.65
CA SER A 61 7.51 46.32 13.78
C SER A 61 7.78 46.74 15.22
N ARG A 62 6.73 46.94 16.03
CA ARG A 62 6.86 47.23 17.47
C ARG A 62 7.38 46.02 18.23
N LEU A 63 6.92 44.82 17.90
CA LEU A 63 7.42 43.57 18.46
C LEU A 63 8.90 43.35 18.13
N ASP A 64 9.30 43.58 16.88
CA ASP A 64 10.70 43.50 16.47
C ASP A 64 11.60 44.46 17.26
N LYS A 65 11.14 45.71 17.48
CA LYS A 65 11.83 46.67 18.36
C LYS A 65 11.91 46.17 19.81
N LEU A 66 10.80 45.67 20.35
CA LEU A 66 10.72 45.15 21.72
C LEU A 66 11.69 43.98 21.92
N GLN A 67 11.83 43.11 20.91
CA GLN A 67 12.66 41.91 20.97
C GLN A 67 14.08 42.08 20.43
N ASN A 68 14.43 43.29 19.95
CA ASN A 68 15.66 43.63 19.25
C ASN A 68 15.96 42.67 18.08
N ARG A 69 15.04 42.60 17.12
CA ARG A 69 15.10 41.72 15.94
C ARG A 69 14.86 42.49 14.66
N ASP A 70 15.27 41.86 13.57
CA ASP A 70 14.99 42.29 12.21
C ASP A 70 14.35 41.11 11.47
N THR A 71 13.03 41.20 11.24
CA THR A 71 12.24 40.15 10.59
C THR A 71 11.85 40.59 9.18
N GLU A 72 12.01 39.71 8.20
CA GLU A 72 11.53 39.96 6.83
C GLU A 72 10.02 39.75 6.75
N TYR A 73 9.27 40.73 6.23
CA TYR A 73 7.83 40.65 6.07
C TYR A 73 7.42 40.64 4.59
N GLU A 74 6.55 39.71 4.23
CA GLU A 74 5.96 39.58 2.89
C GLU A 74 4.43 39.51 3.01
N ILE A 75 3.71 40.22 2.15
CA ILE A 75 2.25 40.19 2.08
C ILE A 75 1.82 39.56 0.77
N ILE A 76 1.05 38.47 0.86
CA ILE A 76 0.35 37.86 -0.26
C ILE A 76 -1.06 38.45 -0.31
N GLU A 77 -1.28 39.35 -1.27
CA GLU A 77 -2.57 40.01 -1.46
C GLU A 77 -3.56 39.12 -2.23
N ARG A 78 -4.81 39.07 -1.74
CA ARG A 78 -5.93 38.41 -2.41
C ARG A 78 -7.20 39.26 -2.36
N ARG A 79 -7.18 40.41 -3.03
CA ARG A 79 -8.31 41.37 -3.11
C ARG A 79 -9.57 40.80 -3.77
N GLU A 80 -9.41 39.80 -4.62
CA GLU A 80 -10.51 39.14 -5.32
C GLU A 80 -11.30 38.14 -4.45
N LEU A 81 -10.80 37.83 -3.25
CA LEU A 81 -11.50 36.96 -2.28
C LEU A 81 -12.74 37.66 -1.69
N LYS A 82 -13.86 37.61 -2.41
CA LYS A 82 -15.17 38.07 -1.92
C LYS A 82 -16.03 36.95 -1.31
N LYS A 83 -15.69 35.67 -1.55
CA LYS A 83 -16.40 34.49 -1.04
C LYS A 83 -15.43 33.55 -0.33
N VAL A 84 -15.24 33.77 0.97
CA VAL A 84 -14.23 33.10 1.80
C VAL A 84 -14.65 31.68 2.25
N HIS A 85 -15.61 31.06 1.55
CA HIS A 85 -16.24 29.78 1.92
C HIS A 85 -15.94 28.63 0.92
N GLU A 86 -15.24 28.89 -0.18
CA GLU A 86 -14.92 27.85 -1.17
C GLU A 86 -13.65 27.08 -0.77
N PHE A 87 -13.82 25.90 -0.20
CA PHE A 87 -12.71 25.06 0.30
C PHE A 87 -11.69 24.67 -0.79
N ASP A 88 -12.15 24.34 -2.00
CA ASP A 88 -11.25 23.88 -3.10
C ASP A 88 -10.31 24.99 -3.60
N TYR A 89 -10.80 26.24 -3.63
CA TYR A 89 -9.97 27.40 -3.97
C TYR A 89 -8.79 27.53 -3.00
N PHE A 90 -9.04 27.50 -1.69
CA PHE A 90 -7.99 27.63 -0.69
C PHE A 90 -7.01 26.47 -0.69
N TYR A 91 -7.48 25.25 -0.98
CA TYR A 91 -6.60 24.10 -1.13
C TYR A 91 -5.57 24.34 -2.24
N GLN A 92 -6.02 24.73 -3.43
CA GLN A 92 -5.12 24.96 -4.57
C GLN A 92 -4.21 26.18 -4.36
N ASP A 93 -4.76 27.28 -3.83
CA ASP A 93 -3.98 28.50 -3.60
C ASP A 93 -2.90 28.29 -2.54
N PHE A 94 -3.24 27.74 -1.38
CA PHE A 94 -2.25 27.43 -0.34
C PHE A 94 -1.23 26.41 -0.80
N ARG A 95 -1.63 25.38 -1.56
CA ARG A 95 -0.69 24.43 -2.14
C ARG A 95 0.36 25.12 -3.01
N ASN A 96 -0.06 26.03 -3.89
CA ASN A 96 0.84 26.75 -4.78
C ASN A 96 1.75 27.70 -4.01
N ILE A 97 1.21 28.42 -3.01
CA ILE A 97 1.98 29.32 -2.16
C ILE A 97 3.03 28.55 -1.37
N ILE A 98 2.61 27.51 -0.65
CA ILE A 98 3.52 26.71 0.18
C ILE A 98 4.60 26.07 -0.69
N LYS A 99 4.24 25.55 -1.87
CA LYS A 99 5.24 25.06 -2.84
C LYS A 99 6.25 26.13 -3.23
N GLY A 100 5.78 27.35 -3.57
CA GLY A 100 6.67 28.47 -3.90
C GLY A 100 7.56 28.90 -2.73
N ILE A 101 7.10 28.73 -1.48
CA ILE A 101 7.94 28.92 -0.30
C ILE A 101 9.05 27.87 -0.29
N TYR A 102 8.72 26.58 -0.42
CA TYR A 102 9.70 25.48 -0.44
C TYR A 102 10.71 25.58 -1.58
N ASP A 103 10.34 26.12 -2.74
CA ASP A 103 11.27 26.34 -3.86
C ASP A 103 12.45 27.25 -3.46
N ASN A 104 12.33 27.99 -2.35
CA ASN A 104 13.35 28.89 -1.81
C ASN A 104 13.92 28.43 -0.45
N LEU A 105 13.53 27.27 0.08
CA LEU A 105 14.04 26.70 1.33
C LEU A 105 15.13 25.66 1.07
N ASP A 106 16.09 25.56 1.99
CA ASP A 106 17.03 24.43 2.06
C ASP A 106 16.68 23.46 3.19
N ASP A 107 17.34 22.29 3.23
CA ASP A 107 17.06 21.21 4.18
C ASP A 107 17.25 21.58 5.66
N THR A 108 17.87 22.74 5.95
CA THR A 108 18.07 23.23 7.32
C THR A 108 17.05 24.28 7.76
N ASP A 109 16.22 24.76 6.84
CA ASP A 109 15.13 25.71 7.13
C ASP A 109 13.91 24.99 7.73
N THR A 110 13.08 25.74 8.45
CA THR A 110 11.82 25.23 9.02
C THR A 110 10.66 26.13 8.65
N LEU A 111 9.60 25.54 8.07
CA LEU A 111 8.34 26.22 7.82
C LEU A 111 7.35 25.99 8.97
N LEU A 112 6.87 27.09 9.53
CA LEU A 112 5.73 27.16 10.45
C LEU A 112 4.49 27.60 9.67
N ILE A 113 3.35 26.98 9.97
CA ILE A 113 2.06 27.36 9.40
C ILE A 113 1.10 27.67 10.54
N ASN A 114 0.56 28.89 10.55
CA ASN A 114 -0.48 29.29 11.49
C ASN A 114 -1.84 28.69 11.07
N ILE A 115 -2.45 27.89 11.95
CA ILE A 115 -3.80 27.33 11.76
C ILE A 115 -4.86 27.95 12.67
N SER A 116 -4.55 29.05 13.34
CA SER A 116 -5.45 29.74 14.28
C SER A 116 -6.06 31.01 13.71
N SER A 117 -5.45 31.59 12.67
CA SER A 117 -6.00 32.74 11.94
C SER A 117 -6.65 32.37 10.62
N GLY A 118 -7.38 33.32 10.05
CA GLY A 118 -8.19 33.13 8.85
C GLY A 118 -9.56 32.50 9.13
N THR A 119 -10.31 32.23 8.06
CA THR A 119 -11.65 31.63 8.17
C THR A 119 -11.57 30.12 8.45
N PRO A 120 -12.66 29.48 8.93
CA PRO A 120 -12.70 28.03 9.11
C PRO A 120 -12.28 27.23 7.86
N ALA A 121 -12.58 27.74 6.66
CA ALA A 121 -12.17 27.12 5.40
C ALA A 121 -10.65 27.14 5.21
N MET A 122 -10.00 28.26 5.53
CA MET A 122 -8.55 28.40 5.44
C MET A 122 -7.82 27.44 6.40
N LYS A 123 -8.26 27.43 7.67
CA LYS A 123 -7.70 26.56 8.72
C LYS A 123 -7.81 25.09 8.33
N SER A 124 -8.98 24.68 7.83
CA SER A 124 -9.24 23.31 7.38
C SER A 124 -8.38 22.95 6.17
N GLY A 125 -8.24 23.85 5.19
CA GLY A 125 -7.43 23.61 3.99
C GLY A 125 -5.96 23.35 4.32
N LEU A 126 -5.37 24.15 5.19
CA LEU A 126 -3.98 23.97 5.65
C LEU A 126 -3.79 22.64 6.39
N LEU A 127 -4.73 22.28 7.27
CA LEU A 127 -4.69 21.03 8.02
C LEU A 127 -4.75 19.79 7.11
N VAL A 128 -5.58 19.86 6.06
CA VAL A 128 -5.67 18.79 5.04
C VAL A 128 -4.36 18.69 4.25
N LEU A 129 -3.78 19.80 3.81
CA LEU A 129 -2.50 19.81 3.08
C LEU A 129 -1.36 19.17 3.89
N GLN A 130 -1.27 19.50 5.18
CA GLN A 130 -0.31 18.87 6.09
C GLN A 130 -0.57 17.37 6.20
N THR A 131 -1.83 16.96 6.38
CA THR A 131 -2.17 15.54 6.59
C THR A 131 -1.95 14.69 5.34
N LEU A 132 -2.13 15.29 4.16
CA LEU A 132 -1.76 14.65 2.89
C LEU A 132 -0.24 14.48 2.74
N GLY A 133 0.57 15.07 3.63
CA GLY A 133 2.02 14.95 3.64
C GLY A 133 2.65 15.63 2.44
N GLU A 134 1.98 16.64 1.86
CA GLU A 134 2.51 17.35 0.71
C GLU A 134 3.75 18.19 1.07
N PHE A 135 3.86 18.62 2.33
CA PHE A 135 4.89 19.55 2.77
C PHE A 135 5.33 19.27 4.23
N PRO A 136 6.64 19.25 4.51
CA PRO A 136 7.18 19.04 5.87
C PRO A 136 7.10 20.32 6.73
N ALA A 137 5.91 20.69 7.20
CA ALA A 137 5.69 21.90 8.00
C ALA A 137 5.23 21.61 9.44
N LYS A 138 5.57 22.51 10.38
CA LYS A 138 5.04 22.52 11.74
C LYS A 138 3.78 23.39 11.80
N MET A 139 2.66 22.78 12.17
CA MET A 139 1.38 23.50 12.30
C MET A 139 1.26 24.06 13.69
N ILE A 140 1.11 25.36 13.81
CA ILE A 140 1.04 26.06 15.09
C ILE A 140 -0.40 26.52 15.34
N GLN A 141 -0.95 26.06 16.46
CA GLN A 141 -2.22 26.52 16.99
C GLN A 141 -2.02 27.37 18.23
N VAL A 142 -2.70 28.50 18.30
CA VAL A 142 -2.73 29.43 19.43
C VAL A 142 -4.10 29.33 20.10
N ALA A 143 -4.12 28.98 21.38
CA ALA A 143 -5.35 28.95 22.15
C ALA A 143 -5.88 30.37 22.42
N THR A 144 -7.20 30.55 22.49
CA THR A 144 -7.79 31.84 22.90
C THR A 144 -7.51 32.09 24.39
N PRO A 145 -7.23 33.34 24.81
CA PRO A 145 -6.97 33.68 26.22
C PRO A 145 -8.11 33.26 27.16
N GLU A 146 -9.36 33.43 26.72
CA GLU A 146 -10.56 33.13 27.51
C GLU A 146 -11.06 31.68 27.39
N LYS A 147 -10.38 30.81 26.61
CA LYS A 147 -10.82 29.43 26.30
C LYS A 147 -12.27 29.31 25.77
N GLY A 148 -12.84 30.39 25.22
CA GLY A 148 -14.19 30.50 24.67
C GLY A 148 -14.26 31.25 23.33
N ILE A 149 -15.48 31.42 22.77
CA ILE A 149 -15.75 32.15 21.52
C ILE A 149 -15.73 33.66 21.81
N ASN A 150 -14.85 34.40 21.13
CA ASN A 150 -14.80 35.87 21.26
C ASN A 150 -16.00 36.53 20.54
N GLU A 151 -16.59 37.55 21.16
CA GLU A 151 -17.57 38.42 20.50
C GLU A 151 -16.87 39.40 19.54
N HIS A 152 -17.29 39.43 18.26
CA HIS A 152 -16.79 40.42 17.30
C HIS A 152 -17.47 41.77 17.54
N ILE A 153 -16.82 42.65 18.31
CA ILE A 153 -17.31 44.01 18.55
C ILE A 153 -16.66 44.98 17.55
N HIS A 154 -17.46 45.58 16.68
CA HIS A 154 -17.02 46.65 15.77
C HIS A 154 -17.02 48.03 16.49
N LYS A 155 -16.03 48.26 17.36
CA LYS A 155 -15.68 49.61 17.83
C LYS A 155 -14.55 50.20 16.96
N GLN A 156 -14.27 51.50 17.11
CA GLN A 156 -13.10 52.12 16.48
C GLN A 156 -11.83 51.40 16.94
N TYR A 157 -11.18 50.69 16.02
CA TYR A 157 -9.91 50.01 16.26
C TYR A 157 -8.79 51.05 16.27
N ASP A 158 -8.14 51.23 17.42
CA ASP A 158 -6.97 52.11 17.58
C ASP A 158 -5.76 51.25 17.91
N VAL A 159 -4.89 51.06 16.92
CA VAL A 159 -3.75 50.13 17.02
C VAL A 159 -2.73 50.58 18.06
N GLU A 160 -2.50 51.88 18.22
CA GLU A 160 -1.48 52.37 19.16
C GLU A 160 -1.90 52.12 20.60
N SER A 161 -3.15 52.48 20.93
CA SER A 161 -3.74 52.19 22.25
C SER A 161 -3.79 50.69 22.54
N LEU A 162 -4.14 49.85 21.55
CA LEU A 162 -4.17 48.40 21.75
C LEU A 162 -2.78 47.82 21.98
N TRP A 163 -1.75 48.32 21.30
CA TRP A 163 -0.38 47.91 21.54
C TRP A 163 0.08 48.28 22.96
N GLU A 164 -0.26 49.47 23.45
CA GLU A 164 0.11 49.90 24.80
C GLU A 164 -0.61 49.11 25.90
N LEU A 165 -1.85 48.69 25.63
CA LEU A 165 -2.68 47.92 26.56
C LEU A 165 -2.51 46.40 26.43
N ASP A 166 -1.73 45.92 25.45
CA ASP A 166 -1.54 44.49 25.21
C ASP A 166 -0.81 43.81 26.38
N GLU A 167 -1.52 42.92 27.06
CA GLU A 167 -1.01 42.21 28.23
C GLU A 167 0.17 41.28 27.87
N ASP A 168 0.23 40.79 26.62
CA ASP A 168 1.31 39.92 26.15
C ASP A 168 2.65 40.67 25.95
N ASN A 169 2.68 42.00 26.09
CA ASN A 169 3.90 42.80 26.13
C ASN A 169 4.66 42.76 27.47
N GLN A 170 4.02 42.24 28.53
CA GLN A 170 4.66 42.08 29.84
C GLN A 170 5.67 40.92 29.82
N ASP A 171 6.73 41.04 30.61
CA ASP A 171 7.68 39.94 30.81
C ASP A 171 6.98 38.75 31.47
N GLY A 172 7.12 37.57 30.87
CA GLY A 172 6.53 36.33 31.38
C GLY A 172 5.14 35.99 30.85
N ALA A 173 4.68 36.65 29.78
CA ALA A 173 3.44 36.27 29.08
C ALA A 173 3.40 34.79 28.68
N ASP A 174 2.25 34.15 28.89
CA ASP A 174 2.07 32.71 28.69
C ASP A 174 2.17 32.31 27.22
N ASN A 175 2.98 31.29 26.91
CA ASN A 175 3.02 30.73 25.57
C ASN A 175 1.78 29.86 25.29
N ARG A 176 0.79 30.46 24.62
CA ARG A 176 -0.44 29.81 24.15
C ARG A 176 -0.28 28.97 22.87
N CYS A 177 0.92 28.85 22.32
CA CYS A 177 1.18 28.06 21.12
C CYS A 177 1.28 26.56 21.42
N SER A 178 0.78 25.75 20.50
CA SER A 178 0.92 24.30 20.50
C SER A 178 1.17 23.80 19.07
N GLU A 179 2.03 22.81 18.91
CA GLU A 179 2.19 22.11 17.63
C GLU A 179 1.04 21.10 17.48
N VAL A 180 0.28 21.23 16.40
CA VAL A 180 -0.86 20.35 16.13
C VAL A 180 -0.46 19.25 15.15
N ARG A 181 -0.86 18.03 15.50
CA ARG A 181 -0.87 16.87 14.60
C ARG A 181 -2.27 16.30 14.57
N CYS A 182 -2.67 15.79 13.41
CA CYS A 182 -3.95 15.09 13.23
C CYS A 182 -3.72 13.59 13.07
N PRO A 183 -3.36 12.86 14.15
CA PRO A 183 -3.06 11.44 14.08
C PRO A 183 -4.25 10.63 13.52
N THR A 184 -5.48 11.00 13.88
CA THR A 184 -6.69 10.34 13.37
C THR A 184 -6.82 10.42 11.84
N LEU A 185 -6.59 11.58 11.24
CA LEU A 185 -6.72 11.73 9.79
C LEU A 185 -5.54 11.07 9.05
N SER A 186 -4.34 11.10 9.65
CA SER A 186 -3.19 10.32 9.17
C SER A 186 -3.45 8.81 9.21
N LYS A 187 -4.05 8.30 10.30
CA LYS A 187 -4.48 6.90 10.46
C LYS A 187 -5.47 6.53 9.35
N ILE A 188 -6.55 7.29 9.17
CA ILE A 188 -7.57 7.05 8.12
C ILE A 188 -6.92 6.95 6.74
N LYS A 189 -6.02 7.89 6.39
CA LYS A 189 -5.31 7.86 5.11
C LYS A 189 -4.48 6.58 4.95
N LYS A 190 -3.75 6.17 5.99
CA LYS A 190 -2.93 4.95 5.96
C LYS A 190 -3.80 3.70 5.84
N GLU A 191 -4.93 3.65 6.53
CA GLU A 191 -5.88 2.54 6.41
C GLU A 191 -6.46 2.44 4.99
N GLU A 192 -6.79 3.55 4.33
CA GLU A 192 -7.22 3.51 2.92
C GLU A 192 -6.12 2.98 1.98
N ILE A 193 -4.86 3.33 2.22
CA ILE A 193 -3.70 2.79 1.50
C ILE A 193 -3.60 1.27 1.73
N ILE A 194 -3.69 0.83 2.99
CA ILE A 194 -3.67 -0.60 3.35
C ILE A 194 -4.82 -1.33 2.64
N LYS A 195 -6.06 -0.83 2.72
CA LYS A 195 -7.22 -1.42 2.05
C LYS A 195 -6.99 -1.58 0.55
N LYS A 196 -6.40 -0.57 -0.11
CA LYS A 196 -6.06 -0.64 -1.53
C LYS A 196 -5.05 -1.74 -1.84
N HIS A 197 -3.98 -1.86 -1.07
CA HIS A 197 -2.96 -2.90 -1.28
C HIS A 197 -3.49 -4.31 -1.00
N ILE A 198 -4.30 -4.50 0.05
CA ILE A 198 -5.00 -5.77 0.32
C ILE A 198 -5.90 -6.16 -0.85
N SER A 199 -6.63 -5.21 -1.45
CA SER A 199 -7.54 -5.49 -2.58
C SER A 199 -6.85 -6.02 -3.84
N VAL A 200 -5.53 -5.80 -3.97
CA VAL A 200 -4.70 -6.26 -5.10
C VAL A 200 -3.67 -7.31 -4.68
N TYR A 201 -3.84 -7.91 -3.50
CA TYR A 201 -2.98 -8.97 -2.94
C TYR A 201 -1.52 -8.54 -2.74
N ASP A 202 -1.27 -7.23 -2.57
CA ASP A 202 0.05 -6.69 -2.26
C ASP A 202 0.24 -6.57 -0.75
N TYR A 203 0.43 -7.73 -0.11
CA TYR A 203 0.55 -7.80 1.35
C TYR A 203 1.82 -7.16 1.90
N GLN A 204 2.89 -7.06 1.09
CA GLN A 204 4.12 -6.40 1.51
C GLN A 204 3.87 -4.89 1.66
N ALA A 205 3.34 -4.23 0.62
CA ALA A 205 3.07 -2.80 0.69
C ALA A 205 1.99 -2.46 1.74
N ALA A 206 0.99 -3.35 1.91
CA ALA A 206 0.02 -3.23 3.00
C ALA A 206 0.68 -3.31 4.38
N LEU A 207 1.66 -4.18 4.57
CA LEU A 207 2.40 -4.31 5.82
C LEU A 207 3.30 -3.11 6.07
N ASP A 208 4.01 -2.62 5.05
CA ASP A 208 4.86 -1.42 5.16
C ASP A 208 4.04 -0.19 5.57
N ALA A 209 2.83 -0.04 5.02
CA ALA A 209 1.91 1.01 5.42
C ALA A 209 1.42 0.83 6.87
N ALA A 210 1.09 -0.40 7.28
CA ALA A 210 0.67 -0.73 8.65
C ALA A 210 1.79 -0.49 9.67
N ASP A 211 3.03 -0.81 9.33
CA ASP A 211 4.21 -0.66 10.19
C ASP A 211 4.61 0.81 10.39
N SER A 212 4.10 1.72 9.55
CA SER A 212 4.25 3.17 9.76
C SER A 212 3.27 3.76 10.79
N LEU A 213 2.31 2.98 11.27
CA LEU A 213 1.38 3.34 12.35
C LEU A 213 1.92 2.84 13.70
N THR A 214 1.39 3.38 14.79
CA THR A 214 1.75 2.88 16.13
C THR A 214 1.22 1.47 16.36
N ASN A 215 1.85 0.72 17.26
CA ASN A 215 1.41 -0.64 17.61
C ASN A 215 -0.04 -0.69 18.12
N GLU A 216 -0.49 0.36 18.82
CA GLU A 216 -1.86 0.47 19.31
C GLU A 216 -2.85 0.58 18.14
N GLU A 217 -2.54 1.44 17.16
CA GLU A 217 -3.38 1.70 15.98
C GLU A 217 -3.48 0.49 15.03
N ASN A 218 -2.45 -0.34 14.92
CA ASN A 218 -2.40 -1.44 13.94
C ASN A 218 -2.59 -2.85 14.52
N SER A 219 -2.64 -2.99 15.86
CA SER A 219 -2.67 -4.27 16.58
C SER A 219 -3.73 -5.25 16.09
N GLN A 220 -4.89 -4.76 15.65
CA GLN A 220 -6.05 -5.58 15.29
C GLN A 220 -5.92 -6.31 13.94
N TYR A 221 -5.10 -5.80 13.02
CA TYR A 221 -5.02 -6.28 11.65
C TYR A 221 -3.60 -6.60 11.18
N ARG A 222 -2.56 -5.98 11.77
CA ARG A 222 -1.16 -6.14 11.35
C ARG A 222 -0.74 -7.61 11.26
N ASP A 223 -1.00 -8.40 12.30
CA ASP A 223 -0.65 -9.83 12.33
C ASP A 223 -1.37 -10.65 11.25
N LEU A 224 -2.59 -10.26 10.87
CA LEU A 224 -3.34 -10.93 9.80
C LEU A 224 -2.76 -10.59 8.42
N ILE A 225 -2.34 -9.34 8.20
CA ILE A 225 -1.63 -8.91 6.99
C ILE A 225 -0.30 -9.66 6.89
N TYR A 226 0.45 -9.74 8.00
CA TYR A 226 1.71 -10.49 8.07
C TYR A 226 1.51 -11.98 7.74
N LEU A 227 0.47 -12.61 8.30
CA LEU A 227 0.11 -13.98 7.97
C LEU A 227 -0.20 -14.14 6.47
N ALA A 228 -0.95 -13.20 5.86
CA ALA A 228 -1.27 -13.24 4.43
C ALA A 228 -0.01 -13.13 3.57
N TYR A 229 0.91 -12.25 3.96
CA TYR A 229 2.20 -12.09 3.32
C TYR A 229 3.04 -13.37 3.36
N ARG A 230 3.22 -13.99 4.55
CA ARG A 230 3.97 -15.25 4.68
C ARG A 230 3.31 -16.39 3.92
N ARG A 231 1.99 -16.42 3.87
CA ARG A 231 1.22 -17.38 3.07
C ARG A 231 1.47 -17.21 1.58
N LEU A 232 1.50 -15.98 1.07
CA LEU A 232 1.79 -15.69 -0.33
C LEU A 232 3.22 -16.12 -0.72
N LEU A 233 4.18 -16.02 0.21
CA LEU A 233 5.54 -16.52 0.03
C LEU A 233 5.67 -18.05 0.15
N LEU A 234 4.57 -18.75 0.46
CA LEU A 234 4.55 -20.19 0.74
C LEU A 234 5.48 -20.60 1.91
N ASP A 235 5.73 -19.67 2.85
CA ASP A 235 6.49 -19.96 4.05
C ASP A 235 5.60 -20.64 5.09
N PHE A 236 5.43 -21.95 4.93
CA PHE A 236 4.55 -22.73 5.79
C PHE A 236 5.00 -22.74 7.26
N SER A 237 6.31 -22.63 7.52
CA SER A 237 6.83 -22.56 8.90
C SER A 237 6.30 -21.34 9.63
N GLU A 238 6.42 -20.16 9.00
CA GLU A 238 5.94 -18.93 9.63
C GLU A 238 4.42 -18.81 9.60
N VAL A 239 3.76 -19.33 8.56
CA VAL A 239 2.29 -19.44 8.53
C VAL A 239 1.78 -20.24 9.73
N ASP A 240 2.38 -21.40 10.04
CA ASP A 240 1.92 -22.24 11.13
C ASP A 240 2.10 -21.56 12.50
N LYS A 241 3.22 -20.85 12.70
CA LYS A 241 3.44 -20.02 13.91
C LYS A 241 2.39 -18.92 14.03
N MET A 242 2.09 -18.23 12.94
CA MET A 242 1.12 -17.13 12.94
C MET A 242 -0.33 -17.61 13.10
N ILE A 243 -0.68 -18.79 12.57
CA ILE A 243 -1.98 -19.43 12.83
C ILE A 243 -2.12 -19.76 14.32
N GLN A 244 -1.06 -20.26 14.97
CA GLN A 244 -1.07 -20.52 16.41
C GLN A 244 -1.22 -19.22 17.22
N LYS A 245 -0.52 -18.15 16.83
CA LYS A 245 -0.60 -16.83 17.49
C LYS A 245 -1.98 -16.19 17.36
N THR A 246 -2.55 -16.18 16.15
CA THR A 246 -3.78 -15.44 15.82
C THR A 246 -5.05 -16.28 16.02
N GLY A 247 -4.94 -17.60 16.07
CA GLY A 247 -6.07 -18.53 16.02
C GLY A 247 -6.79 -18.57 14.67
N PHE A 248 -6.32 -17.82 13.67
CA PHE A 248 -7.01 -17.67 12.39
C PHE A 248 -6.64 -18.79 11.42
N LYS A 249 -7.59 -19.67 11.11
CA LYS A 249 -7.40 -20.77 10.15
C LYS A 249 -7.67 -20.29 8.73
N CYS A 250 -6.62 -19.87 8.02
CA CYS A 250 -6.73 -19.35 6.64
C CYS A 250 -6.54 -20.40 5.55
N LEU A 251 -6.08 -21.61 5.90
CA LEU A 251 -5.70 -22.65 4.93
C LEU A 251 -6.88 -23.60 4.66
N PRO A 252 -7.31 -23.75 3.39
CA PRO A 252 -8.42 -24.63 3.04
C PRO A 252 -8.04 -26.11 3.10
N VAL A 253 -6.77 -26.45 2.85
CA VAL A 253 -6.23 -27.82 2.89
C VAL A 253 -5.17 -27.89 3.99
N ILE A 254 -5.37 -28.78 4.96
CA ILE A 254 -4.54 -28.87 6.17
C ILE A 254 -3.48 -29.98 6.02
N THR A 255 -3.80 -31.08 5.33
CA THR A 255 -2.88 -32.20 5.12
C THR A 255 -1.59 -31.72 4.45
N SER A 256 -0.44 -32.00 5.07
CA SER A 256 0.84 -31.43 4.63
C SER A 256 1.25 -31.78 3.20
N SER A 257 0.93 -32.99 2.73
CA SER A 257 1.19 -33.41 1.34
C SER A 257 0.40 -32.57 0.34
N ASP A 258 -0.90 -32.38 0.58
CA ASP A 258 -1.84 -31.80 -0.37
C ASP A 258 -1.83 -30.28 -0.30
N ARG A 259 -1.61 -29.74 0.91
CA ARG A 259 -1.50 -28.31 1.21
C ARG A 259 -0.50 -27.63 0.30
N LYS A 260 0.68 -28.23 0.09
CA LYS A 260 1.73 -27.65 -0.76
C LYS A 260 1.22 -27.38 -2.18
N TYR A 261 0.59 -28.38 -2.80
CA TYR A 261 0.11 -28.28 -4.18
C TYR A 261 -1.02 -27.28 -4.32
N PHE A 262 -1.98 -27.32 -3.39
CA PHE A 262 -3.13 -26.43 -3.46
C PHE A 262 -2.76 -24.97 -3.15
N GLU A 263 -1.92 -24.71 -2.14
CA GLU A 263 -1.42 -23.36 -1.85
C GLU A 263 -0.57 -22.80 -3.00
N TYR A 264 0.23 -23.65 -3.65
CA TYR A 264 0.96 -23.25 -4.84
C TYR A 264 0.01 -22.90 -6.01
N ALA A 265 -1.07 -23.65 -6.20
CA ALA A 265 -2.09 -23.31 -7.20
C ALA A 265 -2.83 -22.00 -6.88
N LEU A 266 -3.14 -21.73 -5.62
CA LEU A 266 -3.68 -20.43 -5.19
C LEU A 266 -2.68 -19.30 -5.47
N ASN A 267 -1.39 -19.51 -5.23
CA ASN A 267 -0.35 -18.53 -5.56
C ASN A 267 -0.29 -18.23 -7.06
N ILE A 268 -0.41 -19.25 -7.93
CA ILE A 268 -0.52 -19.05 -9.38
C ILE A 268 -1.75 -18.22 -9.75
N ASP A 269 -2.92 -18.50 -9.16
CA ASP A 269 -4.15 -17.72 -9.39
C ASP A 269 -3.95 -16.25 -9.01
N ILE A 270 -3.26 -15.96 -7.89
CA ILE A 270 -2.91 -14.59 -7.50
C ILE A 270 -2.00 -13.90 -8.53
N ARG A 271 -0.97 -14.58 -9.03
CA ARG A 271 -0.08 -14.01 -10.07
C ARG A 271 -0.86 -13.65 -11.33
N LEU A 272 -1.79 -14.52 -11.73
CA LEU A 272 -2.70 -14.23 -12.84
C LEU A 272 -3.55 -12.98 -12.57
N ARG A 273 -4.19 -12.88 -11.40
CA ARG A 273 -5.02 -11.72 -11.03
C ARG A 273 -4.21 -10.42 -10.97
N LYS A 274 -2.95 -10.50 -10.55
CA LYS A 274 -1.99 -9.38 -10.54
C LYS A 274 -1.42 -9.08 -11.94
N LYS A 275 -1.79 -9.86 -12.97
CA LYS A 275 -1.29 -9.76 -14.35
C LYS A 275 0.22 -9.96 -14.47
N GLU A 276 0.81 -10.71 -13.53
CA GLU A 276 2.22 -11.11 -13.54
C GLU A 276 2.41 -12.29 -14.51
N TYR A 277 2.12 -12.07 -15.80
CA TYR A 277 1.98 -13.15 -16.79
C TYR A 277 3.24 -14.02 -16.93
N VAL A 278 4.43 -13.41 -16.84
CA VAL A 278 5.69 -14.15 -16.94
C VAL A 278 5.87 -15.11 -15.76
N ASP A 279 5.58 -14.65 -14.53
CA ASP A 279 5.71 -15.49 -13.35
C ASP A 279 4.56 -16.50 -13.25
N PHE A 280 3.36 -16.14 -13.72
CA PHE A 280 2.25 -17.07 -13.91
C PHE A 280 2.67 -18.25 -14.78
N ILE A 281 3.19 -18.01 -16.00
CA ILE A 281 3.57 -19.11 -16.91
C ILE A 281 4.74 -19.95 -16.38
N ARG A 282 5.76 -19.33 -15.76
CA ARG A 282 6.88 -20.06 -15.16
C ARG A 282 6.44 -20.96 -14.02
N SER A 283 5.42 -20.53 -13.27
CA SER A 283 4.92 -21.28 -12.13
C SER A 283 4.12 -22.52 -12.54
N ILE A 284 3.60 -22.61 -13.77
CA ILE A 284 2.76 -23.73 -14.24
C ILE A 284 3.55 -25.04 -14.31
N THR A 285 4.74 -25.05 -14.91
CA THR A 285 5.52 -26.27 -15.17
C THR A 285 5.70 -27.17 -13.93
N PRO A 286 6.20 -26.69 -12.78
CA PRO A 286 6.40 -27.57 -11.62
C PRO A 286 5.08 -28.14 -11.09
N LEU A 287 4.00 -27.34 -11.08
CA LEU A 287 2.70 -27.81 -10.62
C LEU A 287 2.12 -28.88 -11.56
N VAL A 288 2.23 -28.70 -12.87
CA VAL A 288 1.70 -29.65 -13.86
C VAL A 288 2.36 -31.03 -13.72
N VAL A 289 3.69 -31.07 -13.54
CA VAL A 289 4.40 -32.34 -13.33
C VAL A 289 3.88 -33.05 -12.08
N ASP A 290 3.78 -32.33 -10.96
CA ASP A 290 3.33 -32.89 -9.69
C ASP A 290 1.84 -33.33 -9.75
N LEU A 291 0.98 -32.54 -10.39
CA LEU A 291 -0.44 -32.89 -10.58
C LEU A 291 -0.60 -34.13 -11.46
N PHE A 292 0.15 -34.25 -12.55
CA PHE A 292 0.09 -35.44 -13.40
C PHE A 292 0.54 -36.69 -12.64
N GLU A 293 1.56 -36.60 -11.78
CA GLU A 293 1.98 -37.72 -10.94
C GLU A 293 0.84 -38.15 -9.98
N LEU A 294 0.20 -37.19 -9.33
CA LEU A 294 -0.92 -37.45 -8.41
C LEU A 294 -2.12 -38.06 -9.13
N ILE A 295 -2.46 -37.55 -10.31
CA ILE A 295 -3.54 -38.09 -11.17
C ILE A 295 -3.20 -39.50 -11.62
N LEU A 296 -1.98 -39.77 -12.06
CA LEU A 296 -1.55 -41.11 -12.48
C LEU A 296 -1.66 -42.12 -11.33
N LYS A 297 -1.28 -41.69 -10.12
CA LYS A 297 -1.41 -42.50 -8.91
C LYS A 297 -2.87 -42.75 -8.54
N GLU A 298 -3.73 -41.74 -8.63
CA GLU A 298 -5.12 -41.86 -8.20
C GLU A 298 -6.00 -42.55 -9.25
N GLN A 299 -5.94 -42.13 -10.51
CA GLN A 299 -6.81 -42.61 -11.58
C GLN A 299 -6.32 -43.92 -12.19
N CYS A 300 -5.01 -44.09 -12.36
CA CYS A 300 -4.43 -45.28 -13.00
C CYS A 300 -3.83 -46.27 -11.99
N LYS A 301 -3.80 -45.93 -10.69
CA LYS A 301 -3.20 -46.74 -9.61
C LYS A 301 -1.71 -47.08 -9.87
N ILE A 302 -1.01 -46.19 -10.59
CA ILE A 302 0.43 -46.31 -10.89
C ILE A 302 1.20 -45.30 -10.04
N ASP A 303 1.98 -45.80 -9.09
CA ASP A 303 2.90 -44.96 -8.30
C ASP A 303 4.29 -44.94 -8.94
N ILE A 304 4.66 -43.80 -9.53
CA ILE A 304 5.94 -43.67 -10.25
C ILE A 304 7.15 -43.82 -9.34
N ASN A 305 7.00 -43.61 -8.02
CA ASN A 305 8.11 -43.71 -7.07
C ASN A 305 8.65 -45.15 -6.99
N LYS A 306 7.84 -46.15 -7.35
CA LYS A 306 8.27 -47.56 -7.46
C LYS A 306 9.28 -47.80 -8.59
N TYR A 307 9.32 -46.91 -9.57
CA TYR A 307 10.13 -47.03 -10.79
C TYR A 307 11.29 -46.03 -10.85
N CYS A 308 11.54 -45.30 -9.76
CA CYS A 308 12.53 -44.23 -9.71
C CYS A 308 13.63 -44.51 -8.69
N ASP A 309 14.83 -44.01 -8.99
CA ASP A 309 15.93 -43.88 -8.04
C ASP A 309 16.03 -42.44 -7.54
N THR A 310 16.46 -42.32 -6.29
CA THR A 310 16.58 -41.05 -5.59
C THR A 310 18.04 -40.68 -5.48
N TYR A 311 18.39 -39.49 -5.95
CA TYR A 311 19.76 -38.97 -5.95
C TYR A 311 19.80 -37.70 -5.11
N LYS A 312 20.70 -37.66 -4.13
CA LYS A 312 20.97 -36.42 -3.37
C LYS A 312 22.16 -35.71 -3.99
N ALA A 313 21.96 -34.46 -4.41
CA ALA A 313 23.02 -33.59 -4.88
C ALA A 313 22.77 -32.17 -4.35
N ASN A 314 23.79 -31.54 -3.76
CA ASN A 314 23.74 -30.17 -3.23
C ASN A 314 22.56 -29.89 -2.27
N GLY A 315 22.24 -30.84 -1.38
CA GLY A 315 21.12 -30.70 -0.43
C GLY A 315 19.73 -30.93 -1.03
N THR A 316 19.61 -31.07 -2.35
CA THR A 316 18.35 -31.31 -3.06
C THR A 316 18.22 -32.79 -3.44
N THR A 317 17.01 -33.31 -3.31
CA THR A 317 16.69 -34.70 -3.68
C THR A 317 16.05 -34.72 -5.07
N ALA A 318 16.73 -35.32 -6.05
CA ALA A 318 16.26 -35.47 -7.42
C ALA A 318 15.82 -36.92 -7.68
N ARG A 319 14.71 -37.09 -8.41
CA ARG A 319 14.20 -38.40 -8.84
C ARG A 319 14.50 -38.60 -10.33
N LYS A 320 15.02 -39.78 -10.66
CA LYS A 320 15.24 -40.21 -12.04
C LYS A 320 14.64 -41.59 -12.25
N TRP A 321 14.20 -41.87 -13.47
CA TRP A 321 13.79 -43.20 -13.86
C TRP A 321 14.91 -44.21 -13.64
N SER A 322 14.55 -45.37 -13.12
CA SER A 322 15.48 -46.47 -12.88
C SER A 322 15.19 -47.58 -13.88
N MET A 323 16.08 -47.79 -14.85
CA MET A 323 15.88 -48.83 -15.86
C MET A 323 15.81 -50.24 -15.26
N SER A 324 16.50 -50.48 -14.14
CA SER A 324 16.40 -51.76 -13.43
C SER A 324 15.03 -51.97 -12.79
N LYS A 325 14.45 -50.93 -12.16
CA LYS A 325 13.09 -51.00 -11.58
C LYS A 325 11.98 -50.99 -12.63
N LEU A 326 12.24 -50.41 -13.79
CA LEU A 326 11.33 -50.37 -14.93
C LEU A 326 11.33 -51.67 -15.74
N ASN A 327 12.33 -52.53 -15.56
CA ASN A 327 12.45 -53.75 -16.35
C ASN A 327 11.19 -54.63 -16.21
N ASP A 328 10.73 -55.19 -17.32
CA ASP A 328 9.53 -56.02 -17.42
C ASP A 328 8.23 -55.36 -16.91
N SER A 329 8.20 -54.03 -16.78
CA SER A 329 6.99 -53.30 -16.38
C SER A 329 6.15 -52.85 -17.58
N ALA A 330 4.83 -52.88 -17.43
CA ALA A 330 3.90 -52.30 -18.40
C ALA A 330 4.15 -50.79 -18.60
N VAL A 331 4.70 -50.11 -17.59
CA VAL A 331 5.11 -48.70 -17.65
C VAL A 331 6.21 -48.51 -18.70
N LEU A 332 7.26 -49.33 -18.67
CA LEU A 332 8.35 -49.27 -19.63
C LEU A 332 7.89 -49.62 -21.04
N GLU A 333 7.04 -50.63 -21.19
CA GLU A 333 6.47 -51.03 -22.48
C GLU A 333 5.76 -49.86 -23.17
N LYS A 334 4.87 -49.16 -22.45
CA LYS A 334 4.12 -48.02 -23.01
C LYS A 334 4.99 -46.81 -23.32
N LEU A 335 6.00 -46.53 -22.48
CA LEU A 335 6.97 -45.48 -22.78
C LEU A 335 7.77 -45.81 -24.05
N ASN A 336 8.32 -47.02 -24.15
CA ASN A 336 9.07 -47.45 -25.33
C ASN A 336 8.21 -47.47 -26.59
N GLN A 337 6.95 -47.90 -26.51
CA GLN A 337 6.01 -47.88 -27.63
C GLN A 337 5.81 -46.47 -28.17
N TYR A 338 5.55 -45.49 -27.29
CA TYR A 338 5.34 -44.10 -27.67
C TYR A 338 6.60 -43.46 -28.29
N PHE A 339 7.75 -43.55 -27.60
CA PHE A 339 8.98 -42.95 -28.11
C PHE A 339 9.48 -43.66 -29.38
N GLY A 340 9.35 -44.99 -29.45
CA GLY A 340 9.73 -45.77 -30.62
C GLY A 340 8.92 -45.41 -31.87
N THR A 341 7.63 -45.13 -31.71
CA THR A 341 6.77 -44.66 -32.82
C THR A 341 7.18 -43.27 -33.30
N ASN A 342 7.78 -42.47 -32.43
CA ASN A 342 8.32 -41.15 -32.75
C ASN A 342 9.80 -41.18 -33.17
N GLY A 343 10.38 -42.36 -33.41
CA GLY A 343 11.78 -42.50 -33.85
C GLY A 343 12.82 -42.25 -32.76
N GLU A 344 12.42 -42.21 -31.49
CA GLU A 344 13.29 -41.98 -30.34
C GLU A 344 13.36 -43.21 -29.43
N SER A 345 14.41 -43.29 -28.61
CA SER A 345 14.49 -44.25 -27.52
C SER A 345 14.25 -43.55 -26.18
N PHE A 346 13.46 -44.19 -25.31
CA PHE A 346 13.29 -43.70 -23.94
C PHE A 346 14.61 -43.81 -23.16
N LYS A 347 15.17 -42.67 -22.73
CA LYS A 347 16.53 -42.62 -22.16
C LYS A 347 16.61 -42.81 -20.64
N GLY A 348 15.49 -43.08 -19.95
CA GLY A 348 15.50 -43.40 -18.51
C GLY A 348 16.21 -42.37 -17.62
N LYS A 349 16.02 -41.07 -17.87
CA LYS A 349 16.69 -39.98 -17.13
C LYS A 349 15.72 -39.24 -16.20
N ASN A 350 15.62 -37.93 -16.32
CA ASN A 350 14.71 -37.10 -15.53
C ASN A 350 13.26 -37.43 -15.87
N ILE A 351 12.38 -37.22 -14.89
CA ILE A 351 10.95 -37.33 -15.06
C ILE A 351 10.45 -36.03 -15.69
N TYR A 352 9.65 -36.14 -16.74
CA TYR A 352 9.10 -35.02 -17.49
C TYR A 352 7.58 -35.19 -17.61
N SER A 353 6.87 -34.07 -17.75
CA SER A 353 5.42 -34.02 -17.95
C SER A 353 4.96 -34.90 -19.11
N ILE A 354 5.75 -34.97 -20.21
CA ILE A 354 5.48 -35.85 -21.35
C ILE A 354 5.44 -37.34 -20.97
N HIS A 355 6.32 -37.81 -20.09
CA HIS A 355 6.31 -39.22 -19.65
C HIS A 355 5.00 -39.53 -18.91
N LEU A 356 4.59 -38.63 -18.02
CA LEU A 356 3.36 -38.80 -17.23
C LEU A 356 2.11 -38.73 -18.11
N LYS A 357 2.08 -37.81 -19.08
CA LYS A 357 1.02 -37.71 -20.09
C LYS A 357 0.85 -39.05 -20.84
N VAL A 358 1.95 -39.60 -21.37
CA VAL A 358 1.94 -40.88 -22.11
C VAL A 358 1.37 -42.02 -21.26
N LEU A 359 1.75 -42.08 -19.99
CA LEU A 359 1.22 -43.11 -19.08
C LEU A 359 -0.28 -42.90 -18.83
N ILE A 360 -0.73 -41.67 -18.59
CA ILE A 360 -2.16 -41.42 -18.36
C ILE A 360 -2.97 -41.70 -19.63
N ASP A 361 -2.47 -41.32 -20.80
CA ASP A 361 -3.11 -41.62 -22.09
C ASP A 361 -3.22 -43.14 -22.34
N SER A 362 -2.23 -43.91 -21.89
CA SER A 362 -2.18 -45.36 -22.07
C SER A 362 -3.05 -46.13 -21.09
N PHE A 363 -3.11 -45.70 -19.81
CA PHE A 363 -3.75 -46.45 -18.73
C PHE A 363 -5.12 -45.91 -18.31
N SER A 364 -5.43 -44.63 -18.57
CA SER A 364 -6.76 -44.08 -18.28
C SER A 364 -7.78 -44.50 -19.34
N GLN A 365 -9.04 -44.65 -18.95
CA GLN A 365 -10.18 -44.81 -19.87
C GLN A 365 -10.99 -43.52 -20.02
N ASP A 366 -10.66 -42.47 -19.27
CA ASP A 366 -11.37 -41.19 -19.31
C ASP A 366 -10.83 -40.30 -20.44
N ASN A 367 -11.59 -40.21 -21.54
CA ASN A 367 -11.25 -39.37 -22.69
C ASN A 367 -11.25 -37.87 -22.36
N LYS A 368 -12.04 -37.41 -21.37
CA LYS A 368 -12.02 -36.00 -20.94
C LYS A 368 -10.73 -35.69 -20.21
N LEU A 369 -10.28 -36.60 -19.34
CA LEU A 369 -8.98 -36.47 -18.66
C LEU A 369 -7.82 -36.44 -19.66
N LYS A 370 -7.80 -37.37 -20.63
CA LYS A 370 -6.76 -37.42 -21.67
C LYS A 370 -6.68 -36.11 -22.45
N LYS A 371 -7.83 -35.58 -22.87
CA LYS A 371 -7.90 -34.30 -23.56
C LYS A 371 -7.36 -33.16 -22.68
N LEU A 372 -7.81 -33.08 -21.43
CA LEU A 372 -7.37 -32.04 -20.48
C LEU A 372 -5.85 -32.06 -20.25
N ILE A 373 -5.27 -33.24 -20.04
CA ILE A 373 -3.83 -33.40 -19.87
C ILE A 373 -3.09 -33.05 -21.16
N GLY A 374 -3.61 -33.43 -22.32
CA GLY A 374 -3.08 -33.02 -23.62
C GLY A 374 -3.03 -31.50 -23.76
N ASP A 375 -4.15 -30.81 -23.49
CA ASP A 375 -4.25 -29.36 -23.60
C ASP A 375 -3.28 -28.67 -22.62
N VAL A 376 -3.22 -29.11 -21.35
CA VAL A 376 -2.32 -28.55 -20.33
C VAL A 376 -0.85 -28.80 -20.66
N ARG A 377 -0.50 -29.98 -21.19
CA ARG A 377 0.87 -30.29 -21.61
C ARG A 377 1.29 -29.42 -22.80
N ASN A 378 0.40 -29.21 -23.77
CA ASN A 378 0.66 -28.32 -24.90
C ASN A 378 0.92 -26.88 -24.41
N VAL A 379 0.13 -26.40 -23.46
CA VAL A 379 0.35 -25.10 -22.81
C VAL A 379 1.72 -25.05 -22.14
N GLU A 380 2.04 -26.03 -21.29
CA GLU A 380 3.32 -26.09 -20.56
C GLU A 380 4.54 -26.11 -21.49
N GLU A 381 4.46 -26.87 -22.59
CA GLU A 381 5.50 -26.93 -23.60
C GLU A 381 5.72 -25.59 -24.30
N SER A 382 4.64 -24.98 -24.80
CA SER A 382 4.71 -23.74 -25.55
C SER A 382 5.20 -22.56 -24.69
N ILE A 383 4.74 -22.47 -23.43
CA ILE A 383 5.14 -21.36 -22.54
C ILE A 383 6.54 -21.54 -21.95
N ARG A 384 7.02 -22.78 -21.76
CA ARG A 384 8.37 -23.05 -21.26
C ARG A 384 9.43 -22.53 -22.23
N ASN A 385 9.20 -22.71 -23.53
CA ASN A 385 10.06 -22.18 -24.58
C ASN A 385 10.14 -20.65 -24.51
N LEU A 386 9.01 -19.98 -24.30
CA LEU A 386 8.91 -18.52 -24.21
C LEU A 386 9.54 -17.95 -22.92
N ALA A 387 9.29 -18.55 -21.77
CA ALA A 387 9.55 -17.93 -20.47
C ALA A 387 10.94 -18.23 -19.88
N ALA A 388 11.53 -19.37 -20.24
CA ALA A 388 12.77 -19.86 -19.64
C ALA A 388 14.00 -19.67 -20.52
N HIS A 389 13.81 -19.48 -21.83
CA HIS A 389 14.91 -19.46 -22.79
C HIS A 389 15.05 -18.12 -23.54
N GLU A 390 14.08 -17.22 -23.44
CA GLU A 390 14.08 -15.93 -24.14
C GLU A 390 13.68 -14.76 -23.21
N ILE A 391 14.22 -13.57 -23.47
CA ILE A 391 13.82 -12.32 -22.80
C ILE A 391 12.77 -11.65 -23.69
N VAL A 392 11.49 -11.92 -23.41
CA VAL A 392 10.37 -11.50 -24.26
C VAL A 392 9.25 -10.88 -23.44
N SER A 393 8.53 -9.93 -24.05
CA SER A 393 7.32 -9.35 -23.45
C SER A 393 6.17 -10.35 -23.51
N VAL A 394 5.60 -10.68 -22.35
CA VAL A 394 4.48 -11.61 -22.23
C VAL A 394 3.22 -10.85 -21.83
N THR A 395 2.20 -10.96 -22.66
CA THR A 395 0.87 -10.37 -22.47
C THR A 395 -0.21 -11.45 -22.59
N GLU A 396 -1.44 -11.12 -22.20
CA GLU A 396 -2.60 -12.00 -22.39
C GLU A 396 -2.74 -12.44 -23.88
N ALA A 397 -2.60 -11.48 -24.80
CA ALA A 397 -2.69 -11.72 -26.23
C ALA A 397 -1.58 -12.66 -26.72
N SER A 398 -0.33 -12.46 -26.26
CA SER A 398 0.77 -13.34 -26.67
C SER A 398 0.57 -14.76 -26.13
N ILE A 399 0.11 -14.92 -24.88
CA ILE A 399 -0.22 -16.24 -24.32
C ILE A 399 -1.30 -16.93 -25.17
N LYS A 400 -2.37 -16.22 -25.51
CA LYS A 400 -3.46 -16.75 -26.33
C LYS A 400 -3.01 -17.14 -27.74
N ASN A 401 -2.16 -16.33 -28.37
CA ASN A 401 -1.64 -16.63 -29.71
C ASN A 401 -0.72 -17.86 -29.73
N ILE A 402 0.08 -18.05 -28.67
CA ILE A 402 1.05 -19.15 -28.57
C ILE A 402 0.38 -20.46 -28.15
N THR A 403 -0.51 -20.40 -27.17
CA THR A 403 -1.11 -21.59 -26.56
C THR A 403 -2.48 -21.95 -27.13
N GLY A 404 -3.16 -21.00 -27.78
CA GLY A 404 -4.56 -21.11 -28.16
C GLY A 404 -5.56 -20.82 -27.02
N PHE A 405 -5.09 -20.60 -25.79
CA PHE A 405 -5.92 -20.44 -24.60
C PHE A 405 -5.67 -19.09 -23.90
N SER A 406 -6.71 -18.50 -23.32
CA SER A 406 -6.52 -17.34 -22.44
C SER A 406 -5.84 -17.79 -21.12
N PRO A 407 -5.11 -16.90 -20.43
CA PRO A 407 -4.54 -17.20 -19.12
C PRO A 407 -5.58 -17.73 -18.10
N GLU A 408 -6.79 -17.19 -18.11
CA GLU A 408 -7.91 -17.64 -17.25
C GLU A 408 -8.35 -19.06 -17.62
N SER A 409 -8.44 -19.35 -18.92
CA SER A 409 -8.77 -20.68 -19.41
C SER A 409 -7.71 -21.70 -19.00
N ILE A 410 -6.44 -21.32 -19.02
CA ILE A 410 -5.32 -22.13 -18.53
C ILE A 410 -5.47 -22.40 -17.04
N MET A 411 -5.76 -21.37 -16.25
CA MET A 411 -5.99 -21.53 -14.82
C MET A 411 -7.20 -22.43 -14.53
N ASP A 412 -8.27 -22.31 -15.31
CA ASP A 412 -9.45 -23.20 -15.19
C ASP A 412 -9.14 -24.65 -15.55
N MET A 413 -8.24 -24.90 -16.50
CA MET A 413 -7.74 -26.25 -16.78
C MET A 413 -6.96 -26.80 -15.58
N ILE A 414 -6.10 -26.00 -14.95
CA ILE A 414 -5.38 -26.40 -13.72
C ILE A 414 -6.37 -26.70 -12.60
N LYS A 415 -7.39 -25.85 -12.40
CA LYS A 415 -8.44 -26.08 -11.40
C LYS A 415 -9.15 -27.42 -11.61
N LYS A 416 -9.47 -27.76 -12.86
CA LYS A 416 -10.08 -29.05 -13.22
C LYS A 416 -9.16 -30.26 -13.00
N LEU A 417 -7.84 -30.10 -13.12
CA LEU A 417 -6.91 -31.20 -12.84
C LEU A 417 -6.99 -31.66 -11.37
N PHE A 418 -7.23 -30.75 -10.43
CA PHE A 418 -7.37 -31.10 -9.02
C PHE A 418 -8.52 -32.08 -8.77
N ASP A 419 -9.60 -32.04 -9.56
CA ASP A 419 -10.73 -32.98 -9.45
C ASP A 419 -10.31 -34.44 -9.68
N TYR A 420 -9.19 -34.68 -10.38
CA TYR A 420 -8.66 -36.01 -10.68
C TYR A 420 -7.55 -36.47 -9.73
N THR A 421 -7.07 -35.61 -8.82
CA THR A 421 -5.95 -35.92 -7.90
C THR A 421 -6.37 -36.70 -6.67
N GLY A 422 -7.69 -36.83 -6.41
CA GLY A 422 -8.22 -37.38 -5.17
C GLY A 422 -8.25 -36.40 -4.00
N MET A 423 -7.68 -35.20 -4.15
CA MET A 423 -7.82 -34.13 -3.16
C MET A 423 -9.27 -33.66 -3.08
N GLN A 424 -9.82 -33.57 -1.87
CA GLN A 424 -11.19 -33.09 -1.63
C GLN A 424 -11.28 -31.55 -1.71
N VAL A 425 -10.91 -30.98 -2.85
CA VAL A 425 -10.93 -29.53 -3.09
C VAL A 425 -12.36 -29.07 -3.40
N LYS A 426 -12.89 -28.16 -2.57
CA LYS A 426 -14.20 -27.54 -2.83
C LYS A 426 -14.04 -26.29 -3.70
N LYS A 427 -15.03 -25.99 -4.54
CA LYS A 427 -15.03 -24.77 -5.38
C LYS A 427 -14.78 -23.48 -4.58
N ALA A 428 -15.30 -23.39 -3.35
CA ALA A 428 -15.11 -22.23 -2.47
C ALA A 428 -13.64 -22.04 -2.02
N TYR A 429 -12.81 -23.10 -2.01
CA TYR A 429 -11.42 -23.02 -1.55
C TYR A 429 -10.55 -22.15 -2.48
N TRP A 430 -10.92 -22.02 -3.75
CA TRP A 430 -10.25 -21.13 -4.70
C TRP A 430 -10.38 -19.64 -4.34
N ASN A 431 -11.36 -19.27 -3.51
CA ASN A 431 -11.56 -17.89 -3.03
C ASN A 431 -10.86 -17.64 -1.68
N SER A 432 -9.98 -18.54 -1.23
CA SER A 432 -9.42 -18.48 0.12
C SER A 432 -8.64 -17.19 0.42
N TYR A 433 -7.91 -16.63 -0.55
CA TYR A 433 -7.27 -15.31 -0.40
C TYR A 433 -8.28 -14.17 -0.37
N ASP A 434 -9.36 -14.26 -1.16
CA ASP A 434 -10.44 -13.25 -1.15
C ASP A 434 -11.16 -13.21 0.20
N ASP A 435 -11.42 -14.37 0.78
CA ASP A 435 -12.07 -14.47 2.08
C ASP A 435 -11.15 -13.99 3.21
N MET A 436 -9.84 -14.26 3.09
CA MET A 436 -8.83 -13.68 3.98
C MET A 436 -8.80 -12.15 3.87
N ASN A 437 -8.81 -11.60 2.65
CA ASN A 437 -8.84 -10.16 2.42
C ASN A 437 -10.09 -9.51 3.00
N LYS A 438 -11.28 -10.09 2.77
CA LYS A 438 -12.54 -9.58 3.36
C LYS A 438 -12.46 -9.51 4.88
N LEU A 439 -11.83 -10.49 5.52
CA LEU A 439 -11.68 -10.51 6.97
C LEU A 439 -10.71 -9.45 7.48
N ILE A 440 -9.56 -9.28 6.82
CA ILE A 440 -8.60 -8.20 7.12
C ILE A 440 -9.29 -6.83 6.96
N LEU A 441 -9.99 -6.62 5.85
CA LEU A 441 -10.73 -5.39 5.58
C LEU A 441 -11.83 -5.15 6.61
N LYS A 442 -12.52 -6.20 7.08
CA LYS A 442 -13.50 -6.07 8.16
C LYS A 442 -12.85 -5.58 9.46
N LYS A 443 -11.64 -6.05 9.78
CA LYS A 443 -10.88 -5.59 10.95
C LYS A 443 -10.38 -4.15 10.83
N LEU A 444 -10.13 -3.68 9.62
CA LEU A 444 -9.80 -2.27 9.31
C LEU A 444 -11.01 -1.32 9.33
N SER A 445 -12.23 -1.84 9.27
CA SER A 445 -13.47 -1.03 9.24
C SER A 445 -14.25 -1.09 10.56
N ILE A 446 -13.73 -1.75 11.59
CA ILE A 446 -14.29 -1.72 12.94
C ILE A 446 -13.56 -0.60 13.69
N ASP A 447 -14.05 0.62 13.51
CA ASP A 447 -13.88 1.73 14.45
C ASP A 447 -15.30 2.15 14.93
#